data_AF-A0A7X1FK98-F1
#
_entry.id   AF-A0A7X1FK98-F1
#
_cell.length_a   1.000
_cell.length_b   1.000
_cell.length_c   1.000
_cell.angle_alpha   90.00
_cell.angle_beta   90.00
_cell.angle_gamma   90.00
#
_symmetry.space_group_name_H-M   'P 1'
#
loop_
_entity.id
_entity.type
_entity.pdbx_description
1 polymer ?
#
loop_
_entity_poly.entity_id
_entity_poly.type
_entity_poly.pdbx_seq_one_letter_code
_entity_poly.pdbx_strand_id
1 'polypeptide(L)'
;MNYHNVISAVVRALAAETINSAGGCDFEPKVQMAKQKGEISGKDAALLADCIVHKLLHAQLSPRHWNALVAKYSTHRGRKIDSIGRLVAVVPTPAPKRFTQQAVLVWAVPQQSKGIQRKVSEVKAPAPREEERDGQWEWRNKAAAESVARANRHARAVAESKPGEMIVLAESNYDMTTWDSQGLTERTYQRWSKAIRDHLESMVDEALVEAQHMLEAVGVLSGEAA
;
A
#
# COMPACT_ATOMS: atom_id res chain seq x y z
N MET A 1 12.23 6.36 -24.50
CA MET A 1 12.20 6.29 -23.02
C MET A 1 11.50 5.00 -22.70
N ASN A 2 12.28 3.97 -22.37
CA ASN A 2 11.76 2.61 -22.43
C ASN A 2 11.89 1.99 -21.04
N TYR A 3 10.77 1.49 -20.51
CA TYR A 3 10.81 0.74 -19.26
C TYR A 3 11.64 -0.53 -19.49
N HIS A 4 12.51 -0.86 -18.54
CA HIS A 4 13.34 -2.06 -18.65
C HIS A 4 12.54 -3.35 -18.47
N ASN A 5 11.45 -3.30 -17.69
CA ASN A 5 10.56 -4.44 -17.48
C ASN A 5 9.12 -3.96 -17.23
N VAL A 6 8.17 -4.87 -17.45
CA VAL A 6 6.72 -4.60 -17.27
C VAL A 6 6.38 -4.18 -15.84
N ILE A 7 7.02 -4.77 -14.84
CA ILE A 7 6.78 -4.44 -13.42
C ILE A 7 7.12 -2.98 -13.15
N SER A 8 8.27 -2.49 -13.65
CA SER A 8 8.71 -1.11 -13.51
C SER A 8 7.75 -0.14 -14.21
N ALA A 9 7.18 -0.54 -15.35
CA ALA A 9 6.16 0.23 -16.06
C ALA A 9 4.88 0.33 -15.25
N VAL A 10 4.36 -0.80 -14.76
CA VAL A 10 3.13 -0.85 -13.95
C VAL A 10 3.30 -0.07 -12.65
N VAL A 11 4.38 -0.28 -11.91
CA VAL A 11 4.64 0.41 -10.64
C VAL A 11 4.75 1.92 -10.85
N ARG A 12 5.49 2.36 -11.86
CA ARG A 12 5.60 3.79 -12.17
C ARG A 12 4.29 4.40 -12.64
N ALA A 13 3.54 3.71 -13.49
CA ALA A 13 2.23 4.16 -13.96
C ALA A 13 1.21 4.29 -12.83
N LEU A 14 1.21 3.34 -11.88
CA LEU A 14 0.36 3.40 -10.68
C LEU A 14 0.81 4.50 -9.71
N ALA A 15 2.10 4.79 -9.61
CA ALA A 15 2.62 5.88 -8.80
C ALA A 15 2.32 7.27 -9.41
N ALA A 16 2.45 7.41 -10.74
CA ALA A 16 2.24 8.66 -11.47
C ALA A 16 0.84 9.25 -11.26
N GLU A 17 -0.19 8.39 -11.18
CA GLU A 17 -1.55 8.85 -10.91
C GLU A 17 -1.70 9.50 -9.52
N THR A 18 -0.86 9.12 -8.55
CA THR A 18 -0.93 9.65 -7.19
C THR A 18 -0.29 11.02 -7.04
N ILE A 19 0.39 11.50 -8.09
CA ILE A 19 1.00 12.83 -8.13
C ILE A 19 -0.12 13.85 -8.35
N ASN A 20 -0.67 14.36 -7.25
CA ASN A 20 -1.64 15.44 -7.27
C ASN A 20 -0.94 16.80 -7.48
N SER A 21 -1.58 17.70 -8.21
CA SER A 21 -1.12 19.05 -8.53
C SER A 21 -1.13 20.04 -7.35
N ALA A 22 -1.31 19.58 -6.12
CA ALA A 22 -1.35 20.39 -4.90
C ALA A 22 -0.06 21.23 -4.64
N GLY A 23 0.99 21.05 -5.44
CA GLY A 23 2.20 21.88 -5.47
C GLY A 23 2.51 22.55 -6.84
N GLY A 24 1.57 22.62 -7.79
CA GLY A 24 1.74 23.36 -9.05
C GLY A 24 2.06 22.50 -10.29
N CYS A 25 1.47 21.31 -10.44
CA CYS A 25 1.52 20.56 -11.70
C CYS A 25 0.42 21.04 -12.66
N ASP A 26 0.60 22.24 -13.20
CA ASP A 26 -0.20 22.79 -14.30
C ASP A 26 0.18 22.10 -15.62
N PHE A 27 -0.44 20.95 -15.90
CA PHE A 27 -0.14 20.16 -17.09
C PHE A 27 -0.79 20.74 -18.36
N GLU A 28 -2.04 21.19 -18.29
CA GLU A 28 -2.74 21.79 -19.43
C GLU A 28 -2.04 23.07 -19.92
N PRO A 29 -1.65 24.03 -19.06
CA PRO A 29 -0.86 25.17 -19.51
C PRO A 29 0.52 24.76 -20.03
N LYS A 30 1.24 23.78 -19.46
CA LYS A 30 2.59 23.45 -19.96
C LYS A 30 2.60 22.63 -21.25
N VAL A 31 1.63 21.75 -21.45
CA VAL A 31 1.48 20.94 -22.68
C VAL A 31 0.80 21.74 -23.79
N GLN A 32 -0.13 22.66 -23.45
CA GLN A 32 -0.84 23.49 -24.45
C GLN A 32 -0.23 24.89 -24.67
N MET A 33 0.52 25.46 -23.70
CA MET A 33 1.36 26.66 -23.91
C MET A 33 2.70 26.33 -24.60
N ALA A 34 2.84 25.13 -25.14
CA ALA A 34 3.84 24.77 -26.14
C ALA A 34 3.56 25.40 -27.53
N LYS A 35 3.02 26.62 -27.55
CA LYS A 35 3.43 27.64 -28.53
C LYS A 35 4.88 28.09 -28.31
N GLN A 36 5.60 27.52 -27.33
CA GLN A 36 7.06 27.54 -27.24
C GLN A 36 7.66 26.37 -28.03
N LYS A 37 8.64 26.68 -28.89
CA LYS A 37 9.44 25.76 -29.71
C LYS A 37 10.38 24.87 -28.87
N GLY A 38 9.86 24.12 -27.89
CA GLY A 38 10.65 23.26 -27.02
C GLY A 38 10.02 21.89 -26.84
N GLU A 39 10.78 20.83 -27.08
CA GLU A 39 10.39 19.43 -26.86
C GLU A 39 10.25 19.15 -25.35
N ILE A 40 9.15 18.50 -24.94
CA ILE A 40 8.99 18.05 -23.55
C ILE A 40 10.10 17.03 -23.28
N SER A 41 11.01 17.34 -22.36
CA SER A 41 12.20 16.53 -22.11
C SER A 41 12.36 16.20 -20.63
N GLY A 42 13.18 15.18 -20.34
CA GLY A 42 13.54 14.81 -18.98
C GLY A 42 12.37 14.22 -18.17
N LYS A 43 12.18 14.74 -16.95
CA LYS A 43 11.23 14.19 -15.96
C LYS A 43 9.77 14.35 -16.36
N ASP A 44 9.41 15.45 -17.01
CA ASP A 44 8.03 15.75 -17.39
C ASP A 44 7.57 14.85 -18.55
N ALA A 45 8.47 14.57 -19.51
CA ALA A 45 8.23 13.58 -20.56
C ALA A 45 8.02 12.18 -19.95
N ALA A 46 8.77 11.88 -18.89
CA ALA A 46 8.68 10.61 -18.22
C ALA A 46 7.36 10.41 -17.46
N LEU A 47 6.93 11.45 -16.77
CA LEU A 47 5.64 11.44 -16.09
C LEU A 47 4.48 11.34 -17.09
N LEU A 48 4.53 12.04 -18.24
CA LEU A 48 3.53 11.89 -19.29
C LEU A 48 3.44 10.45 -19.80
N ALA A 49 4.59 9.81 -20.06
CA ALA A 49 4.62 8.41 -20.47
C ALA A 49 3.99 7.51 -19.39
N ASP A 50 4.28 7.75 -18.11
CA ASP A 50 3.68 7.00 -16.99
C ASP A 50 2.14 7.18 -16.96
N CYS A 51 1.64 8.40 -17.14
CA CYS A 51 0.20 8.69 -17.19
C CYS A 51 -0.50 8.07 -18.40
N ILE A 52 0.14 8.05 -19.57
CA ILE A 52 -0.38 7.40 -20.78
C ILE A 52 -0.46 5.89 -20.57
N VAL A 53 0.62 5.28 -20.05
CA VAL A 53 0.64 3.85 -19.72
C VAL A 53 -0.44 3.52 -18.71
N HIS A 54 -0.62 4.34 -17.68
CA HIS A 54 -1.70 4.16 -16.71
C HIS A 54 -3.08 4.09 -17.39
N LYS A 55 -3.41 5.10 -18.21
CA LYS A 55 -4.69 5.15 -18.92
C LYS A 55 -4.88 3.94 -19.84
N LEU A 56 -3.81 3.54 -20.53
CA LEU A 56 -3.84 2.40 -21.44
C LEU A 56 -4.11 1.09 -20.70
N LEU A 57 -3.37 0.82 -19.63
CA LEU A 57 -3.55 -0.37 -18.81
C LEU A 57 -4.94 -0.42 -18.18
N HIS A 58 -5.43 0.70 -17.65
CA HIS A 58 -6.78 0.78 -17.07
C HIS A 58 -7.89 0.55 -18.10
N ALA A 59 -7.69 0.98 -19.34
CA ALA A 59 -8.69 0.83 -20.40
C ALA A 59 -8.73 -0.60 -20.99
N GLN A 60 -7.58 -1.28 -21.04
CA GLN A 60 -7.44 -2.56 -21.75
C GLN A 60 -7.47 -3.78 -20.84
N LEU A 61 -6.96 -3.67 -19.60
CA LEU A 61 -6.99 -4.80 -18.67
C LEU A 61 -8.41 -5.04 -18.17
N SER A 62 -8.74 -6.32 -17.96
CA SER A 62 -10.00 -6.68 -17.31
C SER A 62 -10.07 -6.03 -15.91
N PRO A 63 -11.28 -5.72 -15.39
CA PRO A 63 -11.41 -5.16 -14.05
C PRO A 63 -10.78 -6.04 -12.96
N ARG A 64 -10.75 -7.37 -13.13
CA ARG A 64 -10.09 -8.29 -12.19
C ARG A 64 -8.58 -8.09 -12.19
N HIS A 65 -7.96 -8.07 -13.37
CA HIS A 65 -6.52 -7.86 -13.56
C HIS A 65 -6.09 -6.48 -13.06
N TRP A 66 -6.84 -5.44 -13.40
CA TRP A 66 -6.58 -4.09 -12.91
C TRP A 66 -6.60 -4.03 -11.38
N ASN A 67 -7.63 -4.59 -10.74
CA ASN A 67 -7.72 -4.60 -9.28
C ASN A 67 -6.60 -5.42 -8.63
N ALA A 68 -6.16 -6.52 -9.25
CA ALA A 68 -5.02 -7.29 -8.77
C ALA A 68 -3.72 -6.45 -8.78
N LEU A 69 -3.43 -5.76 -9.88
CA LEU A 69 -2.26 -4.88 -10.00
C LEU A 69 -2.31 -3.70 -9.02
N VAL A 70 -3.47 -3.03 -8.91
CA VAL A 70 -3.65 -1.92 -7.97
C VAL A 70 -3.49 -2.39 -6.53
N ALA A 71 -4.08 -3.53 -6.16
CA ALA A 71 -3.95 -4.08 -4.82
C ALA A 71 -2.49 -4.42 -4.49
N LYS A 72 -1.74 -5.00 -5.43
CA LYS A 72 -0.33 -5.37 -5.22
C LYS A 72 0.59 -4.15 -5.16
N TYR A 73 0.52 -3.28 -6.16
CA TYR A 73 1.57 -2.29 -6.43
C TYR A 73 1.19 -0.83 -6.15
N SER A 74 -0.10 -0.50 -5.97
CA SER A 74 -0.50 0.90 -5.75
C SER A 74 0.05 1.45 -4.43
N THR A 75 0.46 2.72 -4.48
CA THR A 75 0.86 3.52 -3.32
C THR A 75 -0.32 4.27 -2.69
N HIS A 76 -1.46 4.39 -3.39
CA HIS A 76 -2.61 5.15 -2.91
C HIS A 76 -3.51 4.30 -1.99
N ARG A 77 -3.58 4.68 -0.72
CA ARG A 77 -4.37 3.98 0.32
C ARG A 77 -5.81 3.68 -0.09
N GLY A 78 -6.58 4.68 -0.53
CA GLY A 78 -8.01 4.52 -0.85
C GLY A 78 -8.26 3.51 -1.98
N ARG A 79 -7.69 3.77 -3.17
CA ARG A 79 -7.72 2.87 -4.33
C ARG A 79 -7.25 1.45 -4.02
N LYS A 80 -6.14 1.30 -3.29
CA LYS A 80 -5.65 -0.02 -2.86
C LYS A 80 -6.69 -0.76 -2.02
N ILE A 81 -7.32 -0.09 -1.05
CA ILE A 81 -8.40 -0.67 -0.24
C ILE A 81 -9.63 -1.00 -1.08
N ASP A 82 -10.03 -0.14 -2.01
CA ASP A 82 -11.17 -0.41 -2.92
C ASP A 82 -10.92 -1.67 -3.77
N SER A 83 -9.74 -1.75 -4.39
CA SER A 83 -9.34 -2.92 -5.18
C SER A 83 -9.24 -4.19 -4.33
N ILE A 84 -8.73 -4.12 -3.09
CA ILE A 84 -8.76 -5.24 -2.14
C ILE A 84 -10.21 -5.69 -1.89
N GLY A 85 -11.13 -4.75 -1.65
CA GLY A 85 -12.54 -5.06 -1.43
C GLY A 85 -13.20 -5.76 -2.63
N ARG A 86 -12.88 -5.33 -3.85
CA ARG A 86 -13.36 -5.97 -5.09
C ARG A 86 -12.78 -7.38 -5.26
N LEU A 87 -11.51 -7.59 -4.93
CA LEU A 87 -10.88 -8.92 -5.00
C LEU A 87 -11.51 -9.90 -4.00
N VAL A 88 -11.79 -9.47 -2.76
CA VAL A 88 -12.44 -10.31 -1.75
C VAL A 88 -13.76 -10.91 -2.25
N ALA A 89 -14.52 -10.17 -3.06
CA ALA A 89 -15.79 -10.65 -3.60
C ALA A 89 -15.65 -11.72 -4.70
N VAL A 90 -14.46 -11.84 -5.29
CA VAL A 90 -14.21 -12.64 -6.51
C VAL A 90 -13.34 -13.86 -6.25
N VAL A 91 -12.56 -13.87 -5.16
CA VAL A 91 -11.69 -15.00 -4.80
C VAL A 91 -12.51 -16.24 -4.45
N PRO A 92 -12.33 -17.37 -5.17
CA PRO A 92 -13.00 -18.62 -4.85
C PRO A 92 -12.32 -19.27 -3.63
N THR A 93 -13.03 -19.36 -2.51
CA THR A 93 -12.51 -20.00 -1.31
C THR A 93 -13.62 -20.57 -0.42
N PRO A 94 -13.41 -21.73 0.22
CA PRO A 94 -14.31 -22.25 1.24
C PRO A 94 -14.16 -21.54 2.60
N ALA A 95 -13.19 -20.61 2.74
CA ALA A 95 -12.92 -19.90 3.98
C ALA A 95 -14.04 -18.91 4.33
N PRO A 96 -14.27 -18.63 5.64
CA PRO A 96 -15.24 -17.64 6.07
C PRO A 96 -14.83 -16.24 5.62
N LYS A 97 -15.83 -15.36 5.42
CA LYS A 97 -15.64 -14.02 4.82
C LYS A 97 -14.58 -13.18 5.53
N ARG A 98 -14.55 -13.19 6.87
CA ARG A 98 -13.57 -12.43 7.67
C ARG A 98 -12.15 -12.93 7.43
N PHE A 99 -11.97 -14.24 7.33
CA PHE A 99 -10.69 -14.86 7.02
C PHE A 99 -10.21 -14.45 5.63
N THR A 100 -11.10 -14.54 4.63
CA THR A 100 -10.79 -14.12 3.25
C THR A 100 -10.40 -12.64 3.19
N GLN A 101 -11.12 -11.77 3.90
CA GLN A 101 -10.78 -10.35 3.97
C GLN A 101 -9.37 -10.10 4.53
N GLN A 102 -9.02 -10.73 5.65
CA GLN A 102 -7.69 -10.57 6.24
C GLN A 102 -6.60 -11.19 5.36
N ALA A 103 -6.86 -12.35 4.76
CA ALA A 103 -5.91 -13.02 3.86
C ALA A 103 -5.57 -12.15 2.63
N VAL A 104 -6.58 -11.59 1.97
CA VAL A 104 -6.38 -10.69 0.81
C VAL A 104 -5.68 -9.40 1.25
N LEU A 105 -6.04 -8.86 2.42
CA LEU A 105 -5.43 -7.63 2.96
C LEU A 105 -3.93 -7.83 3.25
N VAL A 106 -3.57 -8.93 3.92
CA VAL A 106 -2.18 -9.26 4.26
C VAL A 106 -1.35 -9.63 3.04
N TRP A 107 -1.96 -10.25 2.03
CA TRP A 107 -1.32 -10.46 0.74
C TRP A 107 -0.97 -9.14 0.04
N ALA A 108 -1.92 -8.19 0.01
CA ALA A 108 -1.74 -6.90 -0.65
C ALA A 108 -0.78 -5.97 0.13
N VAL A 109 -0.74 -6.10 1.46
CA VAL A 109 0.12 -5.30 2.35
C VAL A 109 1.04 -6.24 3.14
N PRO A 110 2.18 -6.65 2.56
CA PRO A 110 3.08 -7.58 3.21
C PRO A 110 3.74 -6.97 4.45
N GLN A 111 4.08 -7.82 5.42
CA GLN A 111 4.76 -7.39 6.65
C GLN A 111 6.11 -6.78 6.31
N GLN A 112 6.33 -5.55 6.76
CA GLN A 112 7.59 -4.85 6.55
C GLN A 112 8.63 -5.38 7.55
N SER A 113 9.45 -6.33 7.12
CA SER A 113 10.48 -6.97 7.96
C SER A 113 11.80 -6.19 8.04
N LYS A 114 12.01 -5.19 7.17
CA LYS A 114 13.25 -4.39 7.12
C LYS A 114 12.95 -2.88 7.03
N GLY A 115 13.40 -2.12 8.05
CA GLY A 115 13.70 -0.69 7.97
C GLY A 115 12.55 0.33 7.86
N ILE A 116 11.31 -0.09 7.56
CA ILE A 116 10.18 0.84 7.33
C ILE A 116 9.08 0.71 8.41
N GLN A 117 9.30 -0.12 9.43
CA GLN A 117 8.51 0.00 10.67
C GLN A 117 8.89 1.34 11.31
N ARG A 118 8.11 2.39 11.04
CA ARG A 118 8.21 3.66 11.79
C ARG A 118 7.79 3.34 13.23
N LYS A 119 8.77 2.98 14.05
CA LYS A 119 8.56 2.85 15.48
C LYS A 119 8.11 4.21 15.96
N VAL A 120 6.87 4.30 16.43
CA VAL A 120 6.37 5.52 17.06
C VAL A 120 7.35 5.82 18.20
N SER A 121 8.01 6.98 18.14
CA SER A 121 8.95 7.39 19.18
C SER A 121 8.14 7.71 20.43
N GLU A 122 8.02 6.73 21.32
CA GLU A 122 7.34 6.88 22.59
C GLU A 122 8.24 7.63 23.58
N VAL A 123 7.66 8.61 24.25
CA VAL A 123 8.33 9.30 25.35
C VAL A 123 8.32 8.37 26.56
N LYS A 124 9.50 8.09 27.11
CA LYS A 124 9.62 7.33 28.37
C LYS A 124 9.23 8.24 29.53
N ALA A 125 8.46 7.70 30.48
CA ALA A 125 8.13 8.46 31.68
C ALA A 125 9.40 8.78 32.49
N PRO A 126 9.51 9.98 33.09
CA PRO A 126 10.55 10.27 34.07
C PRO A 126 10.53 9.25 35.20
N ALA A 127 11.71 8.95 35.77
CA ALA A 127 11.76 8.08 36.95
C ALA A 127 10.89 8.67 38.08
N PRO A 128 10.06 7.86 38.75
CA PRO A 128 9.26 8.33 39.86
C PRO A 128 10.19 8.85 40.97
N ARG A 129 9.80 9.95 41.63
CA ARG A 129 10.55 10.44 42.78
C ARG A 129 10.38 9.48 43.94
N GLU A 130 11.47 9.22 44.64
CA GLU A 130 11.48 8.42 45.86
C GLU A 130 10.64 9.09 46.95
N GLU A 131 9.91 8.28 47.70
CA GLU A 131 9.01 8.73 48.76
C GLU A 131 9.79 8.79 50.08
N GLU A 132 9.89 9.99 50.69
CA GLU A 132 10.43 10.13 52.06
C GLU A 132 9.33 10.00 53.12
N ARG A 133 8.07 10.19 52.73
CA ARG A 133 6.84 9.98 53.51
C ARG A 133 5.76 9.41 52.61
N ASP A 134 4.92 8.53 53.17
CA ASP A 134 3.80 7.92 52.45
C ASP A 134 2.94 8.97 51.74
N GLY A 135 2.76 8.82 50.43
CA GLY A 135 1.88 9.68 49.63
C GLY A 135 2.43 11.06 49.25
N GLN A 136 3.66 11.41 49.65
CA GLN A 136 4.21 12.77 49.45
C GLN A 136 4.26 13.20 47.97
N TRP A 137 4.59 12.26 47.08
CA TRP A 137 4.79 12.53 45.66
C TRP A 137 3.88 11.73 44.73
N GLU A 138 2.96 10.91 45.26
CA GLU A 138 2.06 10.06 44.48
C GLU A 138 1.27 10.86 43.43
N TRP A 139 0.69 11.99 43.82
CA TRP A 139 -0.09 12.84 42.90
C TRP A 139 0.77 13.39 41.75
N ARG A 140 2.06 13.69 42.00
CA ARG A 140 2.99 14.19 40.97
C ARG A 140 3.47 13.07 40.07
N ASN A 141 3.83 11.92 40.64
CA ASN A 141 4.25 10.73 39.91
C ASN A 141 3.10 10.24 39.00
N LYS A 142 1.86 10.24 39.51
CA LYS A 142 0.64 9.93 38.75
C LYS A 142 0.38 10.95 37.64
N ALA A 143 0.44 12.26 37.94
CA ALA A 143 0.26 13.30 36.92
C ALA A 143 1.31 13.23 35.81
N ALA A 144 2.57 12.97 36.17
CA ALA A 144 3.66 12.76 35.21
C ALA A 144 3.40 11.54 34.32
N ALA A 145 3.03 10.40 34.90
CA ALA A 145 2.68 9.18 34.16
C ALA A 145 1.49 9.40 33.22
N GLU A 146 0.43 10.08 33.68
CA GLU A 146 -0.74 10.40 32.88
C GLU A 146 -0.42 11.35 31.71
N SER A 147 0.46 12.35 31.93
CA SER A 147 0.90 13.26 30.89
C SER A 147 1.67 12.55 29.76
N VAL A 148 2.56 11.63 30.13
CA VAL A 148 3.34 10.82 29.20
C VAL A 148 2.43 9.84 28.46
N ALA A 149 1.48 9.22 29.16
CA ALA A 149 0.48 8.36 28.54
C ALA A 149 -0.38 9.13 27.53
N ARG A 150 -0.77 10.38 27.84
CA ARG A 150 -1.49 11.25 26.90
C ARG A 150 -0.64 11.61 25.68
N ALA A 151 0.64 11.95 25.89
CA ALA A 151 1.57 12.27 24.81
C ALA A 151 1.79 11.07 23.88
N ASN A 152 1.99 9.87 24.43
CA ASN A 152 2.15 8.64 23.66
C ASN A 152 0.85 8.26 22.92
N ARG A 153 -0.32 8.43 23.52
CA ARG A 153 -1.61 8.26 22.83
C ARG A 153 -1.75 9.21 21.64
N HIS A 154 -1.39 10.47 21.80
CA HIS A 154 -1.40 11.45 20.70
C HIS A 154 -0.40 11.09 19.60
N ALA A 155 0.83 10.71 19.96
CA ALA A 155 1.85 10.28 19.00
C ALA A 155 1.40 9.05 18.18
N ARG A 156 0.75 8.08 18.82
CA ARG A 156 0.15 6.92 18.14
C ARG A 156 -0.98 7.34 17.19
N ALA A 157 -1.91 8.18 17.66
CA ALA A 157 -3.01 8.68 16.83
C ALA A 157 -2.51 9.46 15.59
N VAL A 158 -1.48 10.31 15.74
CA VAL A 158 -0.87 11.05 14.62
C VAL A 158 -0.17 10.10 13.63
N ALA A 159 0.50 9.06 14.12
CA ALA A 159 1.11 8.05 13.26
C ALA A 159 0.04 7.26 12.46
N GLU A 160 -1.11 6.99 13.08
CA GLU A 160 -2.25 6.32 12.42
C GLU A 160 -3.00 7.23 11.43
N SER A 161 -3.02 8.55 11.67
CA SER A 161 -3.91 9.48 10.96
C SER A 161 -3.32 10.11 9.70
N LYS A 162 -2.01 10.03 9.42
CA LYS A 162 -1.41 10.74 8.27
C LYS A 162 -2.06 10.34 6.94
N PRO A 163 -2.85 11.23 6.32
CA PRO A 163 -3.57 10.91 5.08
C PRO A 163 -2.59 10.98 3.90
N GLY A 164 -2.61 9.96 3.05
CA GLY A 164 -1.73 9.86 1.87
C GLY A 164 -0.49 8.98 2.04
N GLU A 165 -0.22 8.45 3.23
CA GLU A 165 0.88 7.50 3.42
C GLU A 165 0.49 6.05 3.04
N MET A 166 1.51 5.28 2.65
CA MET A 166 1.45 3.85 2.34
C MET A 166 0.79 3.07 3.49
N ILE A 167 -0.07 2.11 3.16
CA ILE A 167 -0.74 1.27 4.17
C ILE A 167 0.31 0.43 4.90
N VAL A 168 0.36 0.56 6.22
CA VAL A 168 1.14 -0.30 7.12
C VAL A 168 0.16 -0.93 8.10
N LEU A 169 0.15 -2.25 8.18
CA LEU A 169 -0.69 -3.00 9.11
C LEU A 169 0.06 -3.25 10.42
N ALA A 170 -0.67 -3.40 11.51
CA ALA A 170 -0.11 -3.83 12.78
C ALA A 170 0.33 -5.30 12.72
N GLU A 171 1.27 -5.71 13.57
CA GLU A 171 1.75 -7.10 13.63
C GLU A 171 0.62 -8.10 13.88
N SER A 172 -0.38 -7.72 14.70
CA SER A 172 -1.56 -8.54 14.99
C SER A 172 -2.41 -8.85 13.76
N ASN A 173 -2.34 -8.04 12.69
CA ASN A 173 -3.05 -8.34 11.44
C ASN A 173 -2.44 -9.53 10.71
N TYR A 174 -1.17 -9.85 10.93
CA TYR A 174 -0.49 -10.98 10.28
C TYR A 174 -0.69 -12.30 11.05
N ASP A 175 -1.20 -12.24 12.28
CA ASP A 175 -1.52 -13.42 13.07
C ASP A 175 -2.85 -14.05 12.62
N MET A 176 -2.73 -15.18 11.92
CA MET A 176 -3.85 -15.93 11.35
C MET A 176 -4.82 -16.46 12.40
N THR A 177 -4.39 -16.64 13.66
CA THR A 177 -5.28 -17.08 14.74
C THR A 177 -6.39 -16.07 15.03
N THR A 178 -6.14 -14.80 14.71
CA THR A 178 -7.08 -13.69 14.96
C THR A 178 -8.08 -13.51 13.80
N TRP A 179 -7.88 -14.17 12.67
CA TRP A 179 -8.66 -13.93 11.44
C TRP A 179 -10.05 -14.56 11.44
N ASP A 180 -10.31 -15.47 12.36
CA ASP A 180 -11.58 -16.18 12.51
C ASP A 180 -11.95 -16.36 13.99
N SER A 181 -13.22 -16.62 14.28
CA SER A 181 -13.74 -16.90 15.62
C SER A 181 -14.06 -18.38 15.84
N GLN A 182 -13.96 -19.23 14.80
CA GLN A 182 -14.34 -20.64 14.88
C GLN A 182 -13.28 -21.54 15.54
N GLY A 183 -12.03 -21.06 15.68
CA GLY A 183 -10.97 -21.82 16.35
C GLY A 183 -10.58 -23.12 15.63
N LEU A 184 -10.62 -23.14 14.29
CA LEU A 184 -10.20 -24.28 13.48
C LEU A 184 -8.70 -24.58 13.63
N THR A 185 -8.29 -25.78 13.22
CA THR A 185 -6.89 -26.20 13.26
C THR A 185 -6.01 -25.31 12.37
N GLU A 186 -4.79 -25.02 12.83
CA GLU A 186 -3.82 -24.18 12.11
C GLU A 186 -3.57 -24.64 10.66
N ARG A 187 -3.50 -25.97 10.43
CA ARG A 187 -3.30 -26.55 9.10
C ARG A 187 -4.37 -26.13 8.09
N THR A 188 -5.62 -25.96 8.55
CA THR A 188 -6.74 -25.52 7.70
C THR A 188 -6.57 -24.06 7.31
N TYR A 189 -6.24 -23.20 8.27
CA TYR A 189 -5.96 -21.79 8.00
C TYR A 189 -4.78 -21.63 7.03
N GLN A 190 -3.68 -22.36 7.24
CA GLN A 190 -2.53 -22.33 6.33
C GLN A 190 -2.90 -22.78 4.92
N ARG A 191 -3.71 -23.84 4.77
CA ARG A 191 -4.19 -24.31 3.46
C ARG A 191 -5.04 -23.26 2.76
N TRP A 192 -5.99 -22.64 3.46
CA TRP A 192 -6.84 -21.60 2.88
C TRP A 192 -6.06 -20.35 2.51
N SER A 193 -5.19 -19.88 3.40
CA SER A 193 -4.32 -18.72 3.15
C SER A 193 -3.43 -18.95 1.93
N LYS A 194 -2.82 -20.13 1.83
CA LYS A 194 -2.04 -20.51 0.65
C LYS A 194 -2.89 -20.52 -0.63
N ALA A 195 -4.05 -21.17 -0.62
CA ALA A 195 -4.91 -21.25 -1.81
C ALA A 195 -5.38 -19.85 -2.27
N ILE A 196 -5.76 -18.98 -1.34
CA ILE A 196 -6.14 -17.58 -1.63
C ILE A 196 -4.95 -16.83 -2.24
N ARG A 197 -3.77 -16.93 -1.62
CA ARG A 197 -2.56 -16.25 -2.10
C ARG A 197 -2.15 -16.73 -3.49
N ASP A 198 -2.13 -18.04 -3.71
CA ASP A 198 -1.71 -18.62 -4.98
C ASP A 198 -2.68 -18.18 -6.10
N HIS A 199 -3.99 -18.09 -5.81
CA HIS A 199 -4.97 -17.55 -6.76
C HIS A 199 -4.76 -16.06 -7.05
N LEU A 200 -4.48 -15.25 -6.03
CA LEU A 200 -4.22 -13.82 -6.20
C LEU A 200 -2.93 -13.56 -6.98
N GLU A 201 -1.88 -14.35 -6.74
CA GLU A 201 -0.62 -14.23 -7.46
C GLU A 201 -0.78 -14.65 -8.93
N SER A 202 -1.54 -15.72 -9.22
CA SER A 202 -1.90 -16.10 -10.60
C SER A 202 -2.60 -14.96 -11.34
N MET A 203 -3.56 -14.27 -10.70
CA MET A 203 -4.22 -13.11 -11.32
C MET A 203 -3.27 -11.94 -11.56
N VAL A 204 -2.25 -11.74 -10.72
CA VAL A 204 -1.21 -10.72 -10.94
C VAL A 204 -0.31 -11.14 -12.10
N ASP A 205 0.11 -12.39 -12.17
CA ASP A 205 0.98 -12.91 -13.23
C ASP A 205 0.27 -12.83 -14.60
N GLU A 206 -0.99 -13.26 -14.67
CA GLU A 206 -1.84 -13.13 -15.86
C GLU A 206 -1.97 -11.65 -16.29
N ALA A 207 -2.22 -10.75 -15.34
CA ALA A 207 -2.30 -9.31 -15.61
C ALA A 207 -0.98 -8.72 -16.10
N LEU A 208 0.17 -9.18 -15.57
CA LEU A 208 1.49 -8.73 -15.99
C LEU A 208 1.84 -9.23 -17.39
N VAL A 209 1.47 -10.46 -17.74
CA VAL A 209 1.63 -11.00 -19.11
C VAL A 209 0.79 -10.20 -20.10
N GLU A 210 -0.48 -9.93 -19.78
CA GLU A 210 -1.34 -9.08 -20.61
C GLU A 210 -0.76 -7.67 -20.77
N ALA A 211 -0.34 -7.06 -19.66
CA ALA A 211 0.29 -5.74 -19.68
C ALA A 211 1.58 -5.73 -20.52
N GLN A 212 2.39 -6.78 -20.45
CA GLN A 212 3.62 -6.90 -21.23
C GLN A 212 3.32 -6.88 -22.73
N HIS A 213 2.41 -7.73 -23.21
CA HIS A 213 2.04 -7.76 -24.63
C HIS A 213 1.51 -6.40 -25.11
N MET A 214 0.70 -5.72 -24.29
CA MET A 214 0.20 -4.38 -24.62
C MET A 214 1.32 -3.34 -24.73
N LEU A 215 2.25 -3.33 -23.78
CA LEU A 215 3.34 -2.35 -23.74
C LEU A 215 4.41 -2.61 -24.80
N GLU A 216 4.64 -3.87 -25.17
CA GLU A 216 5.46 -4.24 -26.32
C GLU A 216 4.82 -3.77 -27.63
N ALA A 217 3.51 -3.95 -27.80
CA ALA A 217 2.80 -3.50 -29.00
C ALA A 217 2.84 -1.97 -29.18
N VAL A 218 2.86 -1.21 -28.08
CA VAL A 218 2.98 0.25 -28.10
C VAL A 218 4.45 0.72 -28.21
N GLY A 219 5.42 -0.20 -28.06
CA GLY A 219 6.84 0.10 -28.17
C GLY A 219 7.44 0.82 -26.97
N VAL A 220 6.83 0.70 -25.78
CA VAL A 220 7.27 1.40 -24.56
C VAL A 220 8.22 0.55 -23.71
N LEU A 221 8.30 -0.76 -23.96
CA LEU A 221 9.27 -1.66 -23.34
C LEU A 221 10.55 -1.74 -24.18
N SER A 222 11.71 -1.68 -23.53
CA SER A 222 12.98 -2.00 -24.20
C SER A 222 13.02 -3.52 -24.32
N GLY A 223 12.77 -4.04 -25.52
CA GLY A 223 12.83 -5.48 -25.78
C GLY A 223 14.25 -5.99 -25.59
N GLU A 224 14.57 -6.45 -24.39
CA GLU A 224 15.56 -7.50 -24.17
C GLU A 224 14.82 -8.61 -23.43
N ALA A 225 14.40 -9.62 -24.21
CA ALA A 225 14.05 -10.92 -23.66
C ALA A 225 15.29 -11.42 -22.89
N ALA A 226 15.10 -11.70 -21.60
CA ALA A 226 16.10 -12.38 -20.78
C ALA A 226 16.32 -13.82 -21.29
#